data_AF-A0AAW9WDL5-F1
#
_entry.id   AF-A0AAW9WDL5-F1
#
_cell.length_a   1.000
_cell.length_b   1.000
_cell.length_c   1.000
_cell.angle_alpha   90.00
_cell.angle_beta   90.00
_cell.angle_gamma   90.00
#
_symmetry.space_group_name_H-M   'P 1'
#
loop_
_entity.id
_entity.type
_entity.pdbx_description
1 polymer ?
#
loop_
_entity_poly.entity_id
_entity_poly.type
_entity_poly.pdbx_seq_one_letter_code
_entity_poly.pdbx_strand_id
1 'polypeptide(L)' 'RHFGAEYGTMNDDYQGKGVDQLAEVIKTIKNNPDSRRIILSSWNPTALNQMALPPCHVMAQFYVSNGELSCQMYQR' A
#
# COMPACT_ATOMS: atom_id res chain seq x y z
N ARG A 1 -2.10 4.45 3.44
CA ARG A 1 -1.97 5.19 4.72
C ARG A 1 -2.83 4.56 5.81
N HIS A 2 -4.08 4.14 5.51
CA HIS A 2 -5.01 3.59 6.51
C HIS A 2 -5.62 2.24 6.09
N PHE A 3 -4.79 1.33 5.55
CA PHE A 3 -5.32 0.05 5.06
C PHE A 3 -5.98 -0.74 6.20
N GLY A 4 -7.20 -1.22 5.99
CA GLY A 4 -7.96 -1.96 7.00
C GLY A 4 -8.60 -1.11 8.10
N ALA A 5 -8.46 0.23 8.09
CA ALA A 5 -9.26 1.09 8.96
C ALA A 5 -10.74 1.06 8.54
N GLU A 6 -11.65 1.11 9.51
CA GLU A 6 -13.07 1.34 9.24
C GLU A 6 -13.26 2.74 8.65
N TYR A 7 -13.97 2.80 7.52
CA TYR A 7 -14.27 4.05 6.84
C TYR A 7 -15.59 4.62 7.35
N GLY A 8 -15.58 5.89 7.79
CA GLY A 8 -16.77 6.67 8.10
C GLY A 8 -17.08 7.61 6.95
N THR A 9 -16.61 8.85 7.05
CA THR A 9 -16.75 9.87 5.99
C THR A 9 -15.40 10.32 5.44
N MET A 10 -15.43 11.06 4.32
CA MET A 10 -14.23 11.68 3.75
C MET A 10 -13.63 12.79 4.63
N ASN A 11 -14.36 13.29 5.63
CA ASN A 11 -13.94 14.38 6.51
C ASN A 11 -13.42 13.87 7.87
N ASP A 12 -13.52 12.58 8.15
CA ASP A 12 -13.11 12.02 9.44
C ASP A 12 -11.57 12.00 9.56
N ASP A 13 -11.07 12.11 10.80
CA ASP A 13 -9.66 11.91 11.08
C ASP A 13 -9.34 10.40 11.20
N TYR A 14 -8.38 9.97 10.37
CA TYR A 14 -7.87 8.60 10.32
C TYR A 14 -6.45 8.47 10.88
N GLN A 15 -5.90 9.51 11.52
CA GLN A 15 -4.56 9.46 12.10
C GLN A 15 -4.41 8.28 13.06
N GLY A 16 -3.35 7.49 12.87
CA GLY A 16 -3.07 6.29 13.67
C GLY A 16 -3.99 5.10 13.40
N LYS A 17 -4.97 5.20 12.49
CA LYS A 17 -5.87 4.09 12.12
C LYS A 17 -5.34 3.31 10.93
N GLY A 18 -5.53 1.99 10.98
CA GLY A 18 -5.13 1.06 9.92
C GLY A 18 -3.63 0.91 9.76
N VAL A 19 -3.22 0.30 8.66
CA VAL A 19 -1.81 0.07 8.32
C VAL A 19 -1.32 1.14 7.36
N ASP A 20 -0.24 1.83 7.75
CA ASP A 20 0.47 2.76 6.87
C ASP A 20 1.48 2.02 5.98
N GLN A 21 0.95 1.27 5.00
CA GLN A 21 1.75 0.49 4.04
C GLN A 21 2.84 1.33 3.37
N LEU A 22 2.60 2.62 3.08
CA LEU A 22 3.60 3.48 2.44
C LEU A 22 4.79 3.75 3.36
N ALA A 23 4.53 4.03 4.64
CA ALA A 23 5.58 4.20 5.63
C ALA A 23 6.39 2.91 5.82
N GLU A 24 5.72 1.75 5.86
CA GLU A 24 6.38 0.44 5.95
C GLU A 24 7.24 0.12 4.72
N VAL A 25 6.74 0.40 3.52
CA VAL A 25 7.50 0.26 2.26
C VAL A 25 8.77 1.11 2.30
N ILE A 26 8.65 2.41 2.62
CA ILE A 26 9.80 3.32 2.69
C ILE A 26 10.80 2.87 3.76
N LYS A 27 10.31 2.47 4.95
CA LYS A 27 11.14 1.94 6.03
C LYS A 27 11.90 0.69 5.59
N THR A 28 11.24 -0.21 4.88
CA THR A 28 11.83 -1.46 4.42
C THR A 28 12.86 -1.22 3.32
N ILE A 29 12.58 -0.35 2.36
CA ILE A 29 13.57 0.06 1.33
C ILE A 29 14.84 0.61 1.99
N LYS A 30 14.71 1.42 3.05
CA LYS A 30 15.86 2.02 3.73
C LYS A 30 16.66 1.05 4.60
N ASN A 31 15.98 0.13 5.29
CA ASN A 31 16.58 -0.66 6.37
C ASN A 31 16.74 -2.16 6.06
N ASN A 32 16.02 -2.68 5.06
CA ASN A 32 16.02 -4.09 4.65
C ASN A 32 15.70 -4.21 3.14
N PRO A 33 16.55 -3.62 2.27
CA PRO A 33 16.28 -3.45 0.84
C PRO A 33 16.16 -4.76 0.04
N ASP A 34 16.75 -5.85 0.51
CA ASP A 34 16.69 -7.20 -0.06
C ASP A 34 15.37 -7.93 0.25
N SER A 35 14.51 -7.32 1.06
CA SER A 35 13.18 -7.84 1.36
C SER A 35 12.36 -8.05 0.08
N ARG A 36 11.87 -9.28 -0.09
CA ARG A 36 10.92 -9.63 -1.17
C ARG A 36 9.47 -9.26 -0.84
N ARG A 37 9.24 -8.59 0.29
CA ARG A 37 7.91 -8.24 0.82
C ARG A 37 7.63 -6.73 0.79
N ILE A 38 8.38 -5.97 -0.01
CA ILE A 38 8.17 -4.53 -0.17
C ILE A 38 6.99 -4.33 -1.14
N ILE A 39 5.78 -4.36 -0.61
CA ILE A 39 4.53 -4.35 -1.39
C ILE A 39 3.60 -3.25 -0.87
N LEU A 40 2.97 -2.54 -1.79
CA LEU A 40 1.86 -1.63 -1.55
C LEU A 40 0.63 -2.16 -2.29
N SER A 41 -0.46 -2.47 -1.57
CA SER A 41 -1.71 -2.92 -2.19
C SER A 41 -2.85 -1.92 -1.97
N SER A 42 -3.60 -1.64 -3.04
CA SER A 42 -4.86 -0.89 -2.99
C SER A 42 -6.09 -1.80 -2.87
N TRP A 43 -5.91 -3.10 -3.08
CA TRP A 43 -6.99 -4.08 -3.14
C TRP A 43 -7.35 -4.59 -1.75
N ASN A 44 -8.43 -4.07 -1.18
CA ASN A 44 -8.95 -4.46 0.12
C ASN A 44 -10.33 -5.14 -0.02
N PRO A 45 -10.42 -6.49 -0.06
CA PRO A 45 -11.67 -7.21 -0.28
C PRO A 45 -12.82 -6.83 0.66
N THR A 46 -12.53 -6.54 1.93
CA THR A 46 -13.56 -6.19 2.92
C THR A 46 -14.18 -4.81 2.69
N ALA A 47 -13.48 -3.95 1.94
CA ALA A 47 -13.90 -2.57 1.66
C ALA A 47 -14.32 -2.34 0.20
N LEU A 48 -14.22 -3.34 -0.70
CA LEU A 48 -14.49 -3.16 -2.14
C LEU A 48 -15.90 -2.60 -2.42
N ASN A 49 -16.91 -3.06 -1.68
CA ASN A 49 -18.30 -2.62 -1.85
C ASN A 49 -18.56 -1.21 -1.29
N GLN A 50 -17.61 -0.61 -0.57
CA GLN A 50 -17.71 0.74 -0.02
C GLN A 50 -17.02 1.77 -0.93
N MET A 51 -16.22 1.31 -1.89
CA MET A 51 -15.51 2.18 -2.83
C MET A 51 -16.45 2.63 -3.96
N ALA A 52 -16.24 3.84 -4.48
CA ALA A 52 -16.97 4.32 -5.66
C ALA A 52 -16.75 3.41 -6.89
N LEU A 53 -15.53 2.87 -7.04
CA LEU A 53 -15.18 1.82 -7.99
C LEU A 53 -13.98 1.01 -7.47
N PRO A 54 -13.89 -0.30 -7.73
CA PRO A 54 -12.72 -1.09 -7.38
C PRO A 54 -11.45 -0.57 -8.08
N PRO A 55 -10.28 -0.55 -7.42
CA PRO A 55 -9.07 0.01 -8.03
C PRO A 55 -8.59 -0.85 -9.20
N CYS A 56 -8.20 -0.21 -10.31
CA CYS A 56 -7.58 -0.90 -11.46
C CYS A 56 -6.09 -1.22 -11.19
N HIS A 57 -5.38 -0.34 -10.49
CA HIS A 57 -3.97 -0.52 -10.10
C HIS A 57 -3.94 -1.21 -8.72
N VAL A 58 -3.84 -2.53 -8.71
CA VAL A 58 -4.12 -3.39 -7.54
C VAL A 58 -2.94 -3.42 -6.56
N MET A 59 -1.72 -3.44 -7.09
CA MET A 59 -0.51 -3.68 -6.30
C MET A 59 0.71 -3.05 -6.97
N ALA A 60 1.64 -2.55 -6.15
CA ALA A 60 3.00 -2.25 -6.55
C ALA A 60 3.99 -3.03 -5.68
N GLN A 61 4.96 -3.69 -6.31
CA GLN A 61 6.08 -4.35 -5.64
C GLN A 61 7.37 -3.62 -5.97
N PHE A 62 8.21 -3.41 -4.96
CA PHE A 62 9.49 -2.73 -5.09
C PHE A 62 10.64 -3.72 -4.93
N TYR A 63 11.73 -3.44 -5.64
CA TYR A 63 12.95 -4.23 -5.58
C TYR A 63 14.16 -3.29 -5.61
N VAL A 64 15.13 -3.55 -4.75
CA VAL A 64 16.38 -2.76 -4.67
C VAL A 64 17.55 -3.66 -5.02
N SER A 65 18.40 -3.21 -5.94
CA SER A 65 19.63 -3.92 -6.32
C SER A 65 20.67 -2.92 -6.81
N ASN A 66 21.94 -3.11 -6.44
CA ASN A 66 23.05 -2.25 -6.85
C ASN A 66 22.83 -0.75 -6.61
N GLY A 67 22.10 -0.39 -5.54
CA GLY A 67 21.75 1.00 -5.23
C GLY A 67 20.62 1.58 -6.09
N GLU A 68 20.04 0.81 -7.00
CA GLU A 68 18.92 1.21 -7.84
C GLU A 68 17.59 0.66 -7.31
N LEU A 69 16.51 1.41 -7.51
CA LEU A 69 15.16 1.06 -7.10
C LEU A 69 14.29 0.80 -8.33
N SER A 70 13.73 -0.41 -8.41
CA SER A 70 12.74 -0.81 -9.42
C SER A 70 11.33 -0.89 -8.80
N CYS A 71 10.32 -0.63 -9.62
CA CYS A 71 8.91 -0.75 -9.24
C CYS A 71 8.15 -1.51 -10.33
N GLN A 72 7.40 -2.54 -9.94
CA GLN A 72 6.49 -3.27 -10.79
C GLN A 72 5.06 -3.04 -10.30
N MET A 73 4.16 -2.67 -11.21
CA MET A 73 2.75 -2.43 -10.90
C MET A 73 1.90 -3.47 -11.61
N TYR A 74 0.93 -4.04 -10.90
CA TYR A 74 -0.08 -4.94 -11.45
C TYR A 74 -1.41 -4.19 -11.63
N GLN A 75 -1.85 -4.13 -12.89
CA GLN A 75 -3.14 -3.58 -13.29
C GLN A 75 -4.05 -4.71 -13.76
N ARG A 76 -5.27 -4.77 -13.22
CA ARG A 76 -6.30 -5.75 -13.59
C ARG A 76 -7.14 -5.29 -14.78
#